data_AF-A0A1B6HAC3-F1
#
_entry.id   AF-A0A1B6HAC3-F1
#
_cell.length_a   1.000
_cell.length_b   1.000
_cell.length_c   1.000
_cell.angle_alpha   90.00
_cell.angle_beta   90.00
_cell.angle_gamma   90.00
#
_symmetry.space_group_name_H-M   'P 1'
#
loop_
_entity.id
_entity.type
_entity.pdbx_description
1 polymer ?
#
loop_
_entity_poly.entity_id
_entity_poly.type
_entity_poly.pdbx_seq_one_letter_code
_entity_poly.pdbx_strand_id
1 'polypeptide(L)'
;LDILFQNPGLDMIHKCNTTHFIYTAVWFSEMPFQTSIQEQWYWSYTADVVLIAAGYNAPSLGSSGSGIYLGRKGQALYNMTEIRKSFMIHADVPKTLTSF
;
A
#
# COMPACT_ATOMS: atom_id res chain seq x y z
N LEU A 1 9.60 5.03 -0.17
CA LEU A 1 9.62 6.43 -0.64
C LEU A 1 9.08 6.53 -2.06
N ASP A 2 9.35 5.56 -2.94
CA ASP A 2 8.99 5.59 -4.37
C ASP A 2 7.52 5.97 -4.66
N ILE A 3 6.56 5.58 -3.83
CA ILE A 3 5.14 5.95 -4.00
C ILE A 3 4.87 7.46 -3.83
N LEU A 4 5.81 8.22 -3.25
CA LEU A 4 5.74 9.68 -3.11
C LEU A 4 6.25 10.42 -4.35
N PHE A 5 6.83 9.71 -5.32
CA PHE A 5 7.41 10.29 -6.52
C PHE A 5 6.72 9.74 -7.76
N GLN A 6 6.80 10.50 -8.86
CA GLN A 6 6.21 10.08 -10.12
C GLN A 6 6.89 8.84 -10.70
N ASN A 7 8.23 8.80 -10.66
CA ASN A 7 9.01 7.67 -11.18
C ASN A 7 9.51 6.79 -10.01
N PRO A 8 9.40 5.46 -10.10
CA PRO A 8 8.89 4.68 -11.24
C PRO A 8 7.38 4.42 -11.23
N GLY A 9 6.69 4.60 -10.09
CA GLY A 9 5.34 4.09 -9.88
C GLY A 9 4.29 4.57 -10.90
N LEU A 10 4.10 5.88 -11.03
CA LEU A 10 3.12 6.45 -11.97
C LEU A 10 3.56 6.25 -13.42
N ASP A 11 4.87 6.27 -13.69
CA ASP A 11 5.42 5.97 -15.01
C ASP A 11 5.08 4.53 -15.44
N MET A 12 5.16 3.55 -14.55
CA MET A 12 4.76 2.16 -14.84
C MET A 12 3.28 2.04 -15.16
N ILE A 13 2.42 2.83 -14.50
CA ILE A 13 0.98 2.86 -14.81
C ILE A 13 0.78 3.42 -16.21
N HIS A 14 1.29 4.62 -16.49
CA HIS A 14 1.00 5.33 -17.74
C HIS A 14 1.71 4.74 -18.97
N LYS A 15 2.91 4.16 -18.79
CA LYS A 15 3.75 3.68 -19.91
C LYS A 15 3.66 2.17 -20.11
N CYS A 16 3.35 1.41 -19.06
CA CYS A 16 3.34 -0.05 -19.10
C CYS A 16 1.96 -0.67 -18.79
N ASN A 17 0.93 0.15 -18.53
CA ASN A 17 -0.40 -0.31 -18.11
C ASN A 17 -0.34 -1.23 -16.88
N THR A 18 0.57 -0.97 -15.95
CA THR A 18 0.69 -1.76 -14.72
C THR A 18 -0.52 -1.48 -13.82
N THR A 19 -1.24 -2.53 -13.46
CA THR A 19 -2.45 -2.47 -12.61
C THR A 19 -2.26 -3.07 -11.23
N HIS A 20 -1.12 -3.72 -10.98
CA HIS A 20 -0.82 -4.44 -9.75
C HIS A 20 0.62 -4.15 -9.32
N PHE A 21 0.78 -3.75 -8.05
CA PHE A 21 2.05 -3.39 -7.46
C PHE A 21 2.30 -4.20 -6.19
N ILE A 22 3.54 -4.63 -6.03
CA ILE A 22 4.08 -5.13 -4.77
C ILE A 22 4.97 -4.01 -4.22
N TYR A 23 4.74 -3.62 -2.97
CA TYR A 23 5.46 -2.54 -2.34
C TYR A 23 5.97 -2.95 -0.96
N THR A 24 7.28 -2.99 -0.80
CA THR A 24 7.93 -3.28 0.49
C THR A 24 8.53 -2.02 1.06
N ALA A 25 8.28 -1.71 2.34
CA ALA A 25 8.82 -0.49 2.93
C ALA A 25 9.11 -0.62 4.43
N VAL A 26 10.20 0.01 4.87
CA VAL A 26 10.36 0.45 6.25
C VAL A 26 9.78 1.86 6.32
N TRP A 27 8.47 1.96 6.45
CA TRP A 27 7.79 3.26 6.54
C TRP A 27 7.87 3.79 7.98
N PHE A 28 8.24 5.05 8.13
CA PHE A 28 8.20 5.76 9.41
C PHE A 28 6.95 6.64 9.40
N SER A 29 5.98 6.32 10.25
CA SER A 29 4.70 7.02 10.24
C SER A 29 4.80 8.35 10.97
N GLU A 30 4.37 9.43 10.31
CA GLU A 30 4.24 10.75 10.90
C GLU A 30 2.78 11.19 10.87
N MET A 31 2.30 11.73 11.99
CA MET A 31 0.95 12.28 12.08
C MET A 31 0.91 13.72 11.56
N PRO A 32 -0.24 14.20 11.07
CA PRO A 32 -1.54 13.49 11.04
C PRO A 32 -1.82 12.72 9.75
N PHE A 33 -1.07 12.94 8.66
CA PHE A 33 -1.46 12.47 7.33
C PHE A 33 -0.47 11.48 6.67
N GLN A 34 0.62 11.12 7.35
CA GLN A 34 1.70 10.30 6.80
C GLN A 34 1.83 8.93 7.47
N THR A 35 0.70 8.38 7.94
CA THR A 35 0.69 6.99 8.40
C THR A 35 0.84 6.06 7.20
N SER A 36 1.56 4.95 7.39
CA SER A 36 1.86 4.00 6.30
C SER A 36 0.59 3.52 5.57
N ILE A 37 -0.43 3.09 6.32
CA ILE A 37 -1.67 2.55 5.77
C ILE A 37 -2.49 3.62 5.03
N GLN A 38 -2.39 4.88 5.45
CA GLN A 38 -3.10 6.00 4.83
C GLN A 38 -2.47 6.34 3.48
N GLU A 39 -1.15 6.49 3.44
CA GLU A 39 -0.41 6.83 2.22
C GLU A 39 -0.50 5.71 1.18
N GLN A 40 -0.34 4.46 1.61
CA GLN A 40 -0.45 3.29 0.73
C GLN A 40 -1.86 3.13 0.17
N TRP A 41 -2.90 3.31 1.00
CA TRP A 41 -4.28 3.29 0.53
C TRP A 41 -4.57 4.46 -0.42
N TYR A 42 -4.17 5.67 -0.05
CA TYR A 42 -4.37 6.88 -0.87
C TYR A 42 -3.73 6.73 -2.24
N TRP A 43 -2.50 6.21 -2.30
CA TRP A 43 -1.79 5.97 -3.55
C TRP A 43 -2.54 4.96 -4.42
N SER A 44 -2.90 3.79 -3.86
CA SER A 44 -3.67 2.76 -4.57
C SER A 44 -5.01 3.30 -5.09
N TYR A 45 -5.75 4.01 -4.25
CA TYR A 45 -7.05 4.59 -4.57
C TYR A 45 -6.96 5.62 -5.70
N THR A 46 -5.98 6.52 -5.63
CA THR A 46 -5.81 7.62 -6.59
C THR A 46 -5.33 7.10 -7.94
N ALA A 47 -4.39 6.16 -7.93
CA ALA A 47 -3.87 5.50 -9.13
C ALA A 47 -4.85 4.47 -9.73
N ASP A 48 -5.89 4.08 -8.97
CA ASP A 48 -6.81 2.98 -9.28
C ASP A 48 -6.11 1.67 -9.67
N VAL A 49 -5.16 1.25 -8.81
CA VAL A 49 -4.38 0.03 -8.99
C VAL A 49 -4.40 -0.83 -7.73
N VAL A 50 -4.18 -2.12 -7.88
CA VAL A 50 -3.95 -3.01 -6.74
C VAL A 50 -2.57 -2.70 -6.15
N LEU A 51 -2.50 -2.52 -4.85
CA LEU A 51 -1.24 -2.40 -4.10
C LEU A 51 -1.21 -3.43 -2.98
N ILE A 52 -0.22 -4.34 -3.03
CA ILE A 52 0.11 -5.27 -1.95
C ILE A 52 1.32 -4.70 -1.23
N ALA A 53 1.08 -4.11 -0.06
CA ALA A 53 2.08 -3.42 0.73
C ALA A 53 2.52 -4.27 1.94
N ALA A 54 3.82 -4.56 2.02
CA ALA A 54 4.46 -5.23 3.16
C ALA A 54 5.35 -4.24 3.91
N GLY A 55 4.87 -3.77 5.06
CA GLY A 55 5.60 -2.88 5.94
C GLY A 55 6.42 -3.62 6.99
N TYR A 56 7.55 -3.03 7.37
CA TYR A 56 8.30 -3.48 8.54
C TYR A 56 7.50 -3.23 9.82
N ASN A 57 7.52 -4.20 10.73
CA ASN A 57 6.83 -4.11 12.01
C ASN A 57 7.83 -3.88 13.15
N ALA A 58 8.11 -2.62 13.43
CA ALA A 58 8.84 -2.14 14.61
C ALA A 58 8.14 -0.88 15.15
N PRO A 59 6.99 -1.04 15.84
CA PRO A 59 6.16 0.11 16.23
C PRO A 59 6.86 1.09 17.17
N SER A 60 7.82 0.61 17.97
CA SER A 60 8.69 1.46 18.82
C SER A 60 9.56 2.45 18.03
N LEU A 61 9.73 2.24 16.73
CA LEU A 61 10.43 3.13 15.80
C LEU A 61 9.45 3.92 14.91
N GLY A 62 8.14 3.84 15.13
CA GLY A 62 7.13 4.43 14.24
C GLY A 62 6.86 3.62 12.97
N SER A 63 7.41 2.41 12.86
CA SER A 63 7.19 1.52 11.70
C SER A 63 6.15 0.44 12.01
N SER A 64 5.02 0.52 11.33
CA SER A 64 3.96 -0.48 11.33
C SER A 64 3.09 -0.27 10.10
N GLY A 65 2.22 -1.21 9.75
CA GLY A 65 1.30 -1.09 8.63
C GLY A 65 1.69 -1.92 7.42
N SER A 66 0.90 -2.95 7.15
CA SER A 66 0.89 -3.73 5.92
C SER A 66 -0.55 -3.82 5.41
N GLY A 67 -0.77 -3.93 4.10
CA GLY A 67 -2.12 -3.95 3.56
C GLY A 67 -2.22 -4.45 2.12
N ILE A 68 -3.45 -4.80 1.74
CA ILE A 68 -3.86 -5.15 0.38
C ILE A 68 -4.97 -4.17 0.00
N TYR A 69 -4.68 -3.33 -0.99
CA TYR A 69 -5.54 -2.24 -1.44
C TYR A 69 -5.97 -2.49 -2.89
N LEU A 70 -7.26 -2.32 -3.19
CA LEU A 70 -7.88 -2.73 -4.46
C LEU A 70 -8.29 -1.53 -5.32
N GLY A 71 -7.47 -0.47 -5.33
CA GLY A 71 -7.78 0.76 -6.05
C GLY A 71 -9.03 1.43 -5.49
N ARG A 72 -9.91 1.89 -6.39
CA ARG A 72 -11.19 2.53 -6.00
C ARG A 72 -12.19 1.60 -5.32
N LYS A 73 -11.97 0.28 -5.35
CA LYS A 73 -12.78 -0.69 -4.61
C LYS A 73 -12.49 -0.69 -3.10
N GLY A 74 -11.49 0.06 -2.64
CA GLY A 74 -11.15 0.21 -1.22
C GLY A 74 -10.11 -0.80 -0.75
N GLN A 75 -10.02 -0.98 0.56
CA GLN A 75 -9.05 -1.89 1.19
C GLN A 75 -9.64 -3.31 1.31
N ALA A 76 -8.89 -4.34 0.92
CA ALA A 76 -9.28 -5.72 1.17
C ALA A 76 -8.97 -6.12 2.62
N LEU A 77 -7.75 -5.84 3.07
CA LEU A 77 -7.30 -6.10 4.43
C LEU A 77 -6.07 -5.25 4.73
N TYR A 78 -5.93 -4.76 5.96
CA TYR A 78 -4.72 -4.09 6.42
C TYR A 78 -4.50 -4.37 7.91
N ASN A 79 -3.27 -4.22 8.37
CA ASN A 79 -2.92 -4.34 9.77
C ASN A 79 -1.85 -3.32 10.13
N MET A 80 -2.19 -2.42 11.05
CA MET A 80 -1.27 -1.51 11.72
C MET A 80 -1.44 -1.73 13.22
N THR A 81 -0.34 -2.02 13.90
CA THR A 81 -0.33 -2.49 15.29
C THR A 81 0.80 -1.82 16.06
N GLU A 82 0.58 -1.57 17.34
CA GLU A 82 1.61 -1.08 18.27
C GLU A 82 2.46 -2.21 18.87
N ILE A 83 2.07 -3.46 18.64
CA ILE A 83 2.78 -4.64 19.11
C ILE A 83 3.74 -5.12 18.03
N ARG A 84 5.02 -5.33 18.39
CA ARG A 84 6.02 -5.98 17.55
C ARG A 84 5.71 -7.47 17.41
N LYS A 85 5.36 -7.92 16.20
CA LYS A 85 5.08 -9.33 15.88
C LYS A 85 5.23 -9.61 14.38
N SER A 86 5.46 -10.87 14.04
CA SER A 86 5.26 -11.35 12.68
C SER A 86 3.79 -11.70 12.47
N PHE A 87 3.26 -11.37 11.30
CA PHE A 87 1.90 -11.71 10.91
C PHE A 87 1.82 -11.89 9.40
N MET A 88 0.76 -12.54 8.95
CA MET A 88 0.42 -12.70 7.54
C MET A 88 -1.00 -12.18 7.33
N ILE A 89 -1.21 -11.46 6.23
CA ILE A 89 -2.53 -11.11 5.72
C ILE A 89 -2.73 -11.79 4.38
N HIS A 90 -3.96 -12.23 4.10
CA HIS A 90 -4.33 -12.80 2.82
C HIS A 90 -5.70 -12.27 2.42
N ALA A 91 -5.93 -12.12 1.12
CA ALA A 91 -7.21 -11.73 0.54
C ALA A 91 -7.25 -12.14 -0.94
N ASP A 92 -8.46 -12.32 -1.47
CA ASP A 92 -8.66 -12.48 -2.91
C ASP A 92 -8.46 -11.15 -3.64
N VAL A 93 -7.69 -11.19 -4.72
CA VAL A 93 -7.35 -10.02 -5.53
C VAL A 93 -7.89 -10.23 -6.95
N PRO A 94 -8.61 -9.24 -7.53
CA PRO A 94 -9.13 -9.38 -8.88
C PRO A 94 -7.98 -9.42 -9.89
N LYS A 95 -8.01 -10.37 -10.83
CA LYS A 95 -7.01 -10.43 -11.92
C LYS A 95 -7.01 -9.18 -12.79
N THR A 96 -8.15 -8.51 -12.90
CA THR A 96 -8.32 -7.27 -13.65
C THR A 96 -9.17 -6.31 -12.84
N LEU A 97 -8.66 -5.10 -12.62
CA LEU A 97 -9.44 -3.97 -12.13
C LEU A 97 -10.25 -3.42 -13.30
N THR A 98 -11.46 -3.93 -13.51
CA THR A 98 -12.43 -3.27 -14.39
C THR A 98 -12.88 -1.98 -13.71
N SER A 99 -12.53 -0.84 -14.30
CA SER A 99 -13.19 0.44 -13.99
C SER A 99 -14.67 0.30 -14.35
N PHE A 100 -15.57 0.51 -13.39
CA PHE A 100 -16.99 0.71 -13.69
C PHE A 100 -17.23 2.14 -14.18
#